data_AF-A0A0B6YKI5-F1
#
_entry.id   AF-A0A0B6YKI5-F1
#
_cell.length_a   1.000
_cell.length_b   1.000
_cell.length_c   1.000
_cell.angle_alpha   90.00
_cell.angle_beta   90.00
_cell.angle_gamma   90.00
#
_symmetry.space_group_name_H-M   'P 1'
#
loop_
_entity.id
_entity.type
_entity.pdbx_description
1 polymer ?
#
loop_
_entity_poly.entity_id
_entity_poly.type
_entity_poly.pdbx_seq_one_letter_code
_entity_poly.pdbx_strand_id
1 'polypeptide(L)'
;QIVFDREEKEQYHFLVRVVDPNKPIFFSTCNFTVRVLDVNDHAPVIHISPEENATYFIQHPASAGSIITTILADDGDETLPRLTFL
;
A
#
# COMPACT_ATOMS: atom_id res chain seq x y z
N GLN A 1 13.24 -13.47 -6.64
CA GLN A 1 12.92 -12.20 -7.31
C GLN A 1 11.41 -12.16 -7.45
N ILE A 2 10.75 -11.23 -6.76
CA ILE A 2 9.34 -10.91 -7.02
C ILE A 2 9.34 -10.18 -8.37
N VAL A 3 8.61 -10.71 -9.34
CA VAL A 3 8.66 -10.21 -10.74
C VAL A 3 7.73 -9.01 -10.93
N PHE A 4 6.67 -8.91 -10.12
CA PHE A 4 5.76 -7.78 -10.05
C PHE A 4 5.44 -7.50 -8.58
N ASP A 5 5.75 -6.29 -8.15
CA ASP A 5 5.53 -5.76 -6.81
C ASP A 5 4.60 -4.54 -6.97
N ARG A 6 3.46 -4.55 -6.29
CA ARG A 6 2.45 -3.50 -6.44
C ARG A 6 2.90 -2.23 -5.72
N GLU A 7 3.54 -2.36 -4.58
CA GLU A 7 4.08 -1.28 -3.76
C GLU A 7 5.22 -0.57 -4.48
N GLU A 8 5.99 -1.30 -5.30
CA GLU A 8 6.93 -0.69 -6.25
C GLU A 8 6.21 -0.05 -7.44
N LYS A 9 5.26 -0.77 -8.06
CA LYS A 9 4.54 -0.30 -9.25
C LYS A 9 3.19 -0.96 -9.47
N GLU A 10 2.13 -0.22 -9.14
CA GLU A 10 0.73 -0.67 -9.27
C GLU A 10 0.26 -0.95 -10.71
N GLN A 11 0.84 -0.27 -11.73
CA GLN A 11 0.33 -0.34 -13.10
C GLN A 11 1.37 -0.05 -14.19
N TYR A 12 1.14 -0.66 -15.35
CA TYR A 12 1.94 -0.47 -16.56
C TYR A 12 1.04 -0.05 -17.72
N HIS A 13 1.46 0.98 -18.45
CA HIS A 13 0.74 1.56 -19.57
C HIS A 13 1.48 1.25 -20.87
N PHE A 14 0.77 0.68 -21.83
CA PHE A 14 1.29 0.30 -23.14
C PHE A 14 0.47 0.95 -24.24
N LEU A 15 1.16 1.34 -25.31
CA LEU A 15 0.52 1.70 -26.58
C LEU A 15 0.70 0.52 -27.54
N VAL A 16 -0.39 -0.19 -27.80
CA VAL A 16 -0.39 -1.34 -28.72
C VAL A 16 -0.67 -0.84 -30.12
N ARG A 17 0.12 -1.27 -31.10
CA ARG A 17 -0.06 -0.93 -32.52
C ARG A 17 -0.37 -2.20 -33.31
N VAL A 18 -1.47 -2.18 -34.06
CA VAL A 18 -1.83 -3.23 -35.03
C VAL A 18 -1.51 -2.70 -36.42
N VAL A 19 -0.85 -3.50 -37.24
CA VAL A 19 -0.39 -3.13 -38.59
C VAL A 19 -0.82 -4.20 -39.58
N ASP A 20 -1.49 -3.79 -40.66
CA ASP A 20 -1.83 -4.70 -41.75
C ASP A 20 -0.62 -4.93 -42.67
N PRO A 21 -0.35 -6.17 -43.11
CA PRO A 21 0.78 -6.46 -43.98
C PRO A 21 0.58 -6.03 -45.45
N ASN A 22 -0.59 -5.47 -45.78
CA ASN A 22 -0.97 -5.09 -47.14
C ASN A 22 -0.33 -3.76 -47.58
N LYS A 23 -0.39 -3.46 -48.88
CA LYS A 23 -0.04 -2.14 -49.44
C LYS A 23 -1.29 -1.43 -49.96
N PRO A 24 -1.55 -0.16 -49.58
CA PRO A 24 -0.81 0.61 -48.58
C PRO A 24 -0.98 0.03 -47.16
N ILE A 25 0.00 0.28 -46.30
CA ILE A 25 -0.03 -0.19 -44.91
C ILE A 25 -1.01 0.67 -44.12
N PHE A 26 -1.94 0.02 -43.44
CA PHE A 26 -2.79 0.65 -42.44
C PHE A 26 -2.33 0.24 -41.05
N PHE A 27 -2.52 1.13 -40.08
CA PHE A 27 -2.28 0.81 -38.67
C PHE A 27 -3.29 1.52 -37.78
N SER A 28 -3.54 0.92 -36.62
CA SER A 28 -4.32 1.49 -35.53
C SER A 28 -3.55 1.33 -34.22
N THR A 29 -3.83 2.20 -33.25
CA THR A 29 -3.24 2.11 -31.92
C THR A 29 -4.31 2.12 -30.83
N CYS A 30 -4.07 1.40 -29.75
CA CYS A 30 -4.90 1.45 -28.55
C CYS A 30 -4.05 1.48 -27.28
N ASN A 31 -4.59 2.07 -26.22
CA ASN A 31 -3.98 2.02 -24.89
C ASN A 31 -4.34 0.69 -24.22
N PHE A 32 -3.35 0.03 -23.62
CA PHE A 32 -3.52 -1.19 -22.84
C PHE A 32 -2.87 -0.99 -21.47
N THR A 33 -3.62 -1.21 -20.41
CA THR A 33 -3.14 -1.06 -19.03
C THR A 33 -3.12 -2.42 -18.34
N VAL A 34 -1.98 -2.78 -17.77
CA VAL A 34 -1.84 -3.91 -16.85
C VAL A 34 -1.88 -3.36 -15.43
N ARG A 35 -2.75 -3.92 -14.58
CA ARG A 35 -2.80 -3.64 -13.14
C ARG A 35 -2.17 -4.80 -12.38
N VAL A 36 -1.25 -4.49 -11.48
CA VAL A 36 -0.69 -5.46 -10.53
C VAL A 36 -1.68 -5.60 -9.39
N LEU A 37 -2.03 -6.84 -9.05
CA LEU A 37 -2.94 -7.10 -7.94
C LEU A 37 -2.13 -7.12 -6.64
N ASP A 38 -2.72 -6.53 -5.61
CA ASP A 38 -2.21 -6.51 -4.25
C ASP A 38 -2.18 -7.92 -3.65
N VAL A 39 -1.15 -8.20 -2.86
CA VAL A 39 -1.02 -9.39 -2.02
C VAL A 39 -0.61 -8.90 -0.65
N ASN A 40 -1.14 -9.51 0.40
CA ASN A 40 -0.75 -9.20 1.78
C ASN A 40 0.68 -9.69 2.06
N ASP A 41 1.68 -8.87 1.75
CA ASP A 41 3.09 -9.15 2.01
C ASP A 41 3.84 -8.05 2.78
N HIS A 42 3.17 -6.94 3.12
CA HIS A 42 3.63 -5.99 4.13
C HIS A 42 2.99 -6.30 5.49
N ALA A 43 3.82 -6.39 6.53
CA ALA A 43 3.33 -6.47 7.89
C ALA A 43 3.09 -5.06 8.45
N PRO A 44 2.11 -4.87 9.35
CA PRO A 44 1.86 -3.57 9.97
C PRO A 44 3.09 -3.06 10.73
N VAL A 45 3.45 -1.80 10.51
CA VAL A 45 4.51 -1.09 11.22
C VAL A 45 3.88 -0.26 12.34
N ILE A 46 4.29 -0.52 13.58
CA ILE A 46 3.79 0.21 14.76
C ILE A 46 4.69 1.41 15.04
N HIS A 47 4.09 2.59 15.16
CA HIS A 47 4.74 3.83 15.55
C HIS A 47 4.41 4.16 17.01
N ILE A 48 5.43 4.14 17.85
CA ILE A 48 5.35 4.41 19.29
C ILE A 48 6.23 5.63 19.57
N SER A 49 5.76 6.56 20.40
CA SER A 49 6.58 7.70 20.85
C SER A 49 6.67 7.70 22.38
N PRO A 50 7.87 7.61 22.99
CA PRO A 50 9.19 7.55 22.33
C PRO A 50 9.48 6.18 21.67
N GLU A 51 10.08 6.19 20.48
CA GLU A 51 10.35 4.98 19.66
C GLU A 51 11.27 3.97 20.37
N GLU A 52 12.20 4.47 21.18
CA GLU A 52 13.18 3.64 21.88
C GLU A 52 12.62 3.00 23.17
N ASN A 53 11.54 3.56 23.74
CA ASN A 53 10.97 3.12 25.01
C ASN A 53 9.47 3.36 25.05
N ALA A 54 8.68 2.28 24.89
CA ALA A 54 7.22 2.27 24.99
C ALA A 54 6.68 2.43 26.43
N THR A 55 7.37 3.20 27.27
CA THR A 55 6.99 3.41 28.67
C THR A 55 6.31 4.76 28.83
N TYR A 56 5.09 4.74 29.37
CA TYR A 56 4.27 5.94 29.60
C TYR A 56 4.00 6.12 31.09
N PHE A 57 4.14 7.36 31.57
CA PHE A 57 3.85 7.71 32.95
C PHE A 57 2.50 8.40 33.05
N ILE A 58 1.67 7.92 33.97
CA ILE A 58 0.41 8.56 34.34
C ILE A 58 0.57 9.22 35.70
N GLN A 59 0.19 10.49 35.81
CA GLN A 59 0.24 11.21 37.08
C GLN A 59 -1.04 10.96 37.89
N HIS A 60 -0.89 10.77 39.20
CA HIS A 60 -2.02 10.72 40.11
C HIS A 60 -2.38 12.14 40.60
N PRO A 61 -3.67 12.51 40.67
CA PRO A 61 -4.84 11.71 40.33
C PRO A 61 -5.20 11.78 38.84
N ALA A 62 -5.25 10.63 38.17
CA ALA A 62 -5.85 10.48 36.85
C ALA A 62 -7.30 10.00 36.99
N SER A 63 -8.18 10.50 36.11
CA SER A 63 -9.59 10.14 36.12
C SER A 63 -9.86 8.92 35.25
N ALA A 64 -10.96 8.20 35.52
CA ALA A 64 -11.42 7.15 34.62
C ALA A 64 -11.69 7.74 33.23
N GLY A 65 -11.16 7.09 32.18
CA GLY A 65 -11.23 7.58 30.80
C GLY A 65 -10.07 8.50 30.39
N SER A 66 -9.09 8.76 31.25
CA SER A 66 -7.85 9.44 30.84
C SER A 66 -7.11 8.63 29.77
N ILE A 67 -6.83 9.26 28.62
CA ILE A 67 -6.02 8.68 27.54
C ILE A 67 -4.54 8.77 27.95
N ILE A 68 -3.85 7.64 27.94
CA ILE A 68 -2.42 7.55 28.31
C ILE A 68 -1.53 7.84 27.10
N THR A 69 -1.86 7.20 25.96
CA THR A 69 -1.12 7.34 24.71
C THR A 69 -2.02 6.99 23.54
N THR A 70 -1.54 7.32 22.34
CA THR A 70 -2.11 6.91 21.06
C THR A 70 -1.05 6.10 20.32
N ILE A 71 -1.42 4.89 19.89
CA ILE A 71 -0.58 4.05 19.04
C ILE A 71 -1.05 4.23 17.60
N LEU A 72 -0.09 4.46 16.71
CA LEU A 72 -0.34 4.49 15.27
C LEU A 72 0.26 3.24 14.65
N ALA A 73 -0.40 2.70 13.64
CA ALA A 73 0.12 1.60 12.85
C ALA A 73 -0.24 1.81 11.39
N ASP A 74 0.71 1.56 10.51
CA ASP A 74 0.60 1.73 9.07
C ASP A 74 0.95 0.41 8.38
N ASP A 75 0.24 0.11 7.29
CA ASP A 75 0.46 -1.09 6.48
C ASP A 75 0.48 -0.67 5.00
N GLY A 76 1.41 -1.26 4.23
CA GLY A 76 1.66 -0.89 2.84
C GLY A 76 0.66 -1.47 1.84
N ASP A 77 -0.05 -2.52 2.22
CA ASP A 77 -0.91 -3.28 1.33
C ASP A 77 -2.28 -2.59 1.15
N GLU A 78 -2.78 -2.55 -0.08
CA GLU A 78 -4.02 -1.82 -0.41
C GLU A 78 -5.30 -2.56 0.00
N THR A 79 -5.26 -3.89 0.03
CA THR A 79 -6.44 -4.76 0.15
C THR A 79 -6.52 -5.51 1.48
N LEU A 80 -6.03 -4.90 2.55
CA LEU A 80 -6.16 -5.48 3.89
C LEU A 80 -7.48 -5.16 4.59
N PRO A 81 -7.95 -6.04 5.50
CA PRO A 81 -8.91 -5.63 6.51
C PRO A 81 -8.31 -4.50 7.35
N ARG A 82 -9.17 -3.57 7.78
CA ARG A 82 -8.79 -2.45 8.65
C ARG A 82 -7.95 -2.96 9.83
N LEU A 83 -6.78 -2.34 10.06
CA LEU A 83 -5.93 -2.64 11.20
C LEU A 83 -6.73 -2.54 12.51
N THR A 84 -6.61 -3.55 13.35
CA THR A 84 -7.26 -3.63 14.66
C THR A 84 -6.24 -3.92 15.75
N PHE A 85 -6.36 -3.20 16.86
CA PHE A 85 -5.65 -3.51 18.10
C PHE A 85 -6.55 -4.43 18.95
N LEU A 86 -6.02 -5.57 19.40
CA LEU A 86 -6.71 -6.56 20.24
C LEU A 86 -6.60 -6.22 21.74
#